data_AF-A0A8H3QLD1-F1
#
_entry.id   AF-A0A8H3QLD1-F1
#
_cell.length_a   1.000
_cell.length_b   1.000
_cell.length_c   1.000
_cell.angle_alpha   90.00
_cell.angle_beta   90.00
_cell.angle_gamma   90.00
#
_symmetry.space_group_name_H-M   'P 1'
#
loop_
_entity.id
_entity.type
_entity.pdbx_description
1 polymer ?
#
loop_
_entity_poly.entity_id
_entity_poly.type
_entity_poly.pdbx_seq_one_letter_code
_entity_poly.pdbx_strand_id
1 'polypeptide(L)'
;MNLYLNDNSVIIMDNARIHHDEELIALLRGLGCHVVFLPPYFPDYNPIETAFSTVKLWIRRNCDFMEVFNDHNMSINLYLIIRLE
;
A
#
# COMPACT_ATOMS: atom_id res chain seq x y z
N MET A 1 11.60 -11.32 2.71
CA MET A 1 11.35 -9.98 2.13
C MET A 1 12.63 -9.17 2.30
N ASN A 2 13.10 -8.47 1.28
CA ASN A 2 14.26 -7.59 1.43
C ASN A 2 13.82 -6.34 2.21
N LEU A 3 14.56 -5.97 3.26
CA LEU A 3 14.21 -4.81 4.09
C LEU A 3 14.63 -3.48 3.45
N TYR A 4 15.59 -3.51 2.53
CA TYR A 4 16.20 -2.31 1.97
C TYR A 4 16.16 -2.34 0.45
N LEU A 5 15.98 -1.18 -0.16
CA LEU A 5 16.19 -1.00 -1.58
C LEU A 5 17.68 -1.23 -1.88
N ASN A 6 17.93 -2.08 -2.86
CA ASN A 6 19.26 -2.30 -3.40
C ASN A 6 19.23 -2.29 -4.92
N ASP A 7 20.42 -2.28 -5.50
CA ASP A 7 20.65 -2.52 -6.90
C ASP A 7 19.97 -3.84 -7.33
N ASN A 8 19.16 -3.77 -8.38
CA ASN A 8 18.31 -4.84 -8.92
C ASN A 8 17.01 -5.13 -8.15
N SER A 9 16.64 -4.32 -7.14
CA SER A 9 15.31 -4.40 -6.54
C SER A 9 14.20 -4.14 -7.58
N VAL A 10 13.16 -4.97 -7.57
CA VAL A 10 11.96 -4.79 -8.39
C VAL A 10 10.85 -4.20 -7.52
N ILE A 11 10.39 -3.02 -7.89
CA ILE A 11 9.33 -2.29 -7.22
C ILE A 11 8.07 -2.45 -8.05
N ILE A 12 7.07 -3.12 -7.49
CA ILE A 12 5.76 -3.31 -8.10
C ILE A 12 4.83 -2.22 -7.55
N MET A 13 4.27 -1.41 -8.44
CA MET A 13 3.32 -0.34 -8.10
C MET A 13 1.97 -0.63 -8.73
N ASP A 14 0.90 -0.25 -8.03
CA ASP A 14 -0.42 -0.18 -8.65
C ASP A 14 -0.44 0.91 -9.75
N ASN A 15 -1.45 0.89 -10.61
CA ASN A 15 -1.50 1.80 -11.77
C ASN A 15 -2.17 3.16 -11.47
N ALA A 16 -2.34 3.53 -10.21
CA ALA A 16 -2.93 4.82 -9.85
C ALA A 16 -2.06 5.95 -10.40
N ARG A 17 -2.71 7.00 -10.91
CA ARG A 17 -2.05 8.17 -11.51
C ARG A 17 -1.01 8.81 -10.59
N ILE A 18 -1.19 8.73 -9.27
CA ILE A 18 -0.26 9.27 -8.28
C ILE A 18 1.11 8.57 -8.26
N HIS A 19 1.22 7.34 -8.77
CA HIS A 19 2.48 6.60 -8.83
C HIS A 19 3.27 6.86 -10.11
N HIS A 20 2.71 7.60 -11.07
CA HIS A 20 3.37 7.97 -12.34
C HIS A 20 4.19 9.27 -12.21
N ASP A 21 4.75 9.53 -11.03
CA ASP A 21 5.63 10.67 -10.80
C ASP A 21 6.99 10.42 -11.46
N GLU A 22 7.33 11.26 -12.44
CA GLU A 22 8.53 11.08 -13.27
C GLU A 22 9.83 11.22 -12.46
N GLU A 23 9.86 12.13 -11.48
CA GLU A 23 11.03 12.38 -10.64
C GLU A 23 11.32 11.20 -9.72
N LEU A 24 10.29 10.65 -9.07
CA LEU A 24 10.37 9.44 -8.26
C LEU A 24 10.87 8.25 -9.09
N ILE A 25 10.32 8.04 -10.29
CA ILE A 25 10.73 6.94 -11.17
C ILE A 25 12.19 7.09 -11.59
N ALA A 26 12.62 8.32 -11.94
CA ALA A 26 14.00 8.60 -12.29
C ALA A 26 14.96 8.34 -11.12
N LEU A 27 14.58 8.75 -9.91
CA LEU A 27 15.35 8.48 -8.68
C LEU A 27 15.54 6.99 -8.45
N LEU A 28 14.45 6.21 -8.50
CA LEU A 28 14.48 4.76 -8.29
C LEU A 28 15.35 4.05 -9.33
N ARG A 29 15.24 4.44 -10.61
CA ARG A 29 16.11 3.91 -11.67
C ARG A 29 17.57 4.30 -11.47
N GLY A 30 17.84 5.51 -10.97
CA GLY A 30 19.18 5.97 -10.60
C GLY A 30 19.82 5.15 -9.48
N LEU A 31 19.00 4.58 -8.59
CA LEU A 31 19.42 3.61 -7.55
C LEU A 31 19.60 2.18 -8.09
N GLY A 32 19.42 1.94 -9.39
CA GLY A 32 19.49 0.61 -9.99
C GLY A 32 18.25 -0.25 -9.74
N CYS A 33 17.12 0.35 -9.32
CA CYS A 33 15.86 -0.36 -9.14
C CYS A 33 15.06 -0.43 -10.45
N HIS A 34 14.26 -1.48 -10.59
CA HIS A 34 13.30 -1.64 -11.68
C HIS A 34 11.89 -1.34 -11.17
N VAL A 35 11.21 -0.39 -11.81
CA VAL A 35 9.81 -0.04 -11.49
C VAL A 35 8.89 -0.71 -12.50
N VAL A 36 7.91 -1.46 -12.00
CA VAL A 36 6.90 -2.17 -12.79
C VAL A 36 5.51 -1.76 -12.32
N PHE A 37 4.68 -1.30 -13.24
CA PHE A 37 3.28 -0.98 -12.97
C PHE A 37 2.39 -2.17 -13.31
N LEU A 38 1.44 -2.47 -12.43
CA LEU A 38 0.42 -3.46 -12.71
C LEU A 38 -0.52 -3.00 -13.84
N PRO A 39 -1.06 -3.91 -14.65
CA PRO A 39 -2.07 -3.55 -15.63
C PRO A 39 -3.33 -2.96 -14.95
N PRO A 40 -4.07 -2.08 -15.64
CA PRO A 40 -5.32 -1.53 -15.11
C PRO A 40 -6.29 -2.64 -14.71
N TYR A 41 -7.00 -2.44 -13.59
CA TYR A 41 -8.06 -3.33 -13.10
C TYR A 41 -7.64 -4.78 -12.84
N PHE A 42 -6.35 -5.02 -12.54
CA PHE A 42 -5.84 -6.31 -12.07
C PHE A 42 -5.48 -6.28 -10.58
N PRO A 43 -6.46 -6.04 -9.68
CA PRO A 43 -6.21 -5.93 -8.24
C PRO A 43 -5.63 -7.21 -7.65
N ASP A 44 -6.01 -8.37 -8.20
CA ASP A 44 -5.55 -9.68 -7.73
C ASP A 44 -4.03 -9.92 -7.88
N TYR A 45 -3.35 -9.12 -8.71
CA TYR A 45 -1.90 -9.21 -8.87
C TYR A 45 -1.11 -8.32 -7.93
N ASN A 46 -1.75 -7.52 -7.08
CA ASN A 46 -1.05 -6.71 -6.10
C ASN A 46 -0.73 -7.57 -4.86
N PRO A 47 0.54 -7.95 -4.62
CA PRO A 47 0.89 -8.92 -3.58
C PRO A 47 0.55 -8.45 -2.16
N ILE A 48 0.35 -7.13 -1.98
CA ILE A 48 0.00 -6.52 -0.70
C ILE A 48 -1.47 -6.71 -0.31
N GLU A 49 -2.37 -7.08 -1.24
CA GLU A 49 -3.80 -7.23 -0.95
C GLU A 49 -4.08 -8.32 0.10
N THR A 50 -3.29 -9.40 0.10
CA THR A 50 -3.40 -10.45 1.12
C THR A 50 -3.01 -9.93 2.51
N ALA A 51 -1.96 -9.09 2.58
CA ALA A 51 -1.55 -8.47 3.82
C ALA A 51 -2.60 -7.47 4.31
N PHE A 52 -3.11 -6.60 3.44
CA PHE A 52 -4.19 -5.67 3.78
C PHE A 52 -5.47 -6.40 4.20
N SER A 53 -5.83 -7.50 3.54
CA SER A 53 -6.99 -8.30 3.91
C SER A 53 -6.88 -8.82 5.35
N THR A 54 -5.68 -9.26 5.75
CA THR A 54 -5.41 -9.71 7.12
C THR A 54 -5.56 -8.57 8.12
N VAL A 55 -4.99 -7.40 7.81
CA VAL A 55 -5.09 -6.20 8.64
C VAL A 55 -6.55 -5.73 8.76
N LYS A 56 -7.28 -5.64 7.64
CA LYS A 56 -8.71 -5.27 7.59
C LYS A 56 -9.55 -6.24 8.43
N LEU A 57 -9.29 -7.54 8.34
CA LEU A 57 -9.99 -8.57 9.14
C LEU A 57 -9.72 -8.40 10.64
N TRP A 58 -8.47 -8.16 11.02
CA TRP A 58 -8.11 -7.91 12.41
C TRP A 58 -8.80 -6.66 12.95
N ILE A 59 -8.82 -5.57 12.18
CA ILE A 59 -9.53 -4.33 12.54
C ILE A 59 -11.03 -4.62 12.75
N ARG A 60 -11.68 -5.30 11.79
CA ARG A 60 -13.12 -5.65 11.88
C ARG A 60 -13.47 -6.45 13.12
N ARG A 61 -12.56 -7.32 13.58
CA ARG A 61 -12.74 -8.15 14.79
C ARG A 61 -12.51 -7.40 16.09
N ASN A 62 -11.78 -6.28 16.04
CA ASN A 62 -11.39 -5.49 17.21
C ASN A 62 -11.92 -4.05 17.10
N CYS A 63 -13.05 -3.84 16.41
CA CYS A 63 -13.65 -2.51 16.26
C CYS A 63 -13.90 -1.82 17.60
N ASP A 64 -14.31 -2.58 18.62
CA ASP A 64 -14.56 -2.06 19.99
C ASP A 64 -13.29 -1.49 20.64
N PHE A 65 -12.11 -2.04 20.32
CA PHE A 65 -10.82 -1.51 20.76
C PHE A 65 -10.52 -0.16 20.09
N MET A 66 -10.93 0.03 18.83
CA MET A 66 -10.72 1.29 18.10
C MET A 66 -11.61 2.43 18.60
N GLU A 67 -12.80 2.14 19.15
CA GLU A 67 -13.65 3.18 19.76
C GLU A 67 -12.96 3.87 20.96
N VAL A 68 -12.12 3.12 21.69
CA VAL A 68 -11.36 3.64 22.85
C VAL A 68 -10.19 4.55 22.43
N PHE A 69 -9.64 4.39 21.22
CA PHE A 69 -8.53 5.20 20.71
C PHE A 69 -8.98 6.42 19.90
N ASN A 70 -10.28 6.68 19.80
CA ASN A 70 -10.83 7.75 18.97
C ASN A 70 -10.72 9.16 19.61
N ASP A 71 -9.91 9.31 20.66
CA ASP A 71 -9.63 10.60 21.29
C ASP A 71 -8.57 11.37 20.48
N HIS A 72 -9.08 12.23 19.60
CA HIS A 72 -8.46 13.43 19.02
C HIS A 72 -7.04 13.30 18.45
N ASN A 73 -6.95 12.81 17.20
CA ASN A 73 -6.00 13.21 16.12
C ASN A 73 -5.62 12.04 15.18
N MET A 74 -6.06 10.82 15.47
CA MET A 74 -5.84 9.63 14.62
C MET A 74 -7.06 9.27 13.77
N SER A 75 -7.95 10.23 13.51
CA SER A 75 -9.10 10.09 12.63
C SER A 75 -8.71 10.18 11.15
N ILE A 76 -7.66 9.46 10.73
CA ILE A 76 -7.66 8.93 9.36
C ILE A 76 -8.74 7.87 9.39
N ASN A 77 -9.85 8.19 8.75
CA ASN A 77 -11.10 7.47 8.77
C ASN A 77 -10.87 5.97 8.48
N LEU A 78 -10.66 5.18 9.53
CA LEU A 78 -10.40 3.73 9.42
C LEU A 78 -11.56 3.04 8.71
N TYR A 79 -12.74 3.64 8.76
CA TYR A 79 -13.91 3.25 7.99
C TYR A 79 -13.63 3.22 6.48
N LEU A 80 -12.88 4.19 5.93
CA LEU A 80 -12.46 4.17 4.52
C LEU A 80 -11.51 2.98 4.25
N ILE A 81 -10.59 2.66 5.16
CA ILE A 81 -9.68 1.51 5.01
C ILE A 81 -10.42 0.16 5.04
N ILE A 82 -11.45 0.04 5.88
CA ILE A 82 -12.25 -1.20 5.99
C ILE A 82 -13.20 -1.37 4.78
N ARG A 83 -13.60 -0.28 4.12
CA ARG A 83 -14.65 -0.26 3.09
C ARG A 83 -14.17 -0.10 1.64
N LEU A 84 -12.91 0.26 1.42
CA LEU A 84 -12.34 0.32 0.07
C LEU A 84 -11.91 -1.09 -0.38
N GLU A 85 -12.57 -1.57 -1.44
CA GLU A 85 -12.02 -2.54 -2.40
C GLU A 85 -11.17 -1.78 -3.43
#